data_AF-A0A1Z8USP8-F1
#
_entry.id   AF-A0A1Z8USP8-F1
#
_cell.length_a   1.000
_cell.length_b   1.000
_cell.length_c   1.000
_cell.angle_alpha   90.00
_cell.angle_beta   90.00
_cell.angle_gamma   90.00
#
_symmetry.space_group_name_H-M   'P 1'
#
loop_
_entity.id
_entity.type
_entity.pdbx_description
1 polymer ?
#
loop_
_entity_poly.entity_id
_entity_poly.type
_entity_poly.pdbx_seq_one_letter_code
_entity_poly.pdbx_strand_id
1 'polypeptide(L)'
;MSENNLNIEKNCGQNLNNEQIPDIANDPNFVFINNPSYETVVLYDVDGNIVNVNSWIECAHYVNGGWSTSFSNFDGNIFILVTTISLFSIYVLSKKILNFKL
;
A
#
# COMPACT_ATOMS: atom_id res chain seq x y z
N MET A 1 -1.27 -8.30 -22.96
CA MET A 1 -1.77 -7.67 -21.72
C MET A 1 -0.54 -7.29 -20.91
N SER A 2 -0.25 -6.00 -20.70
CA SER A 2 0.88 -5.58 -19.86
C SER A 2 0.61 -5.92 -18.39
N GLU A 3 1.65 -6.20 -17.61
CA GLU A 3 1.53 -6.53 -16.18
C GLU A 3 0.77 -5.46 -15.37
N ASN A 4 0.91 -4.18 -15.76
CA ASN A 4 0.21 -3.06 -15.14
C ASN A 4 -1.32 -3.17 -15.26
N ASN A 5 -1.84 -3.71 -16.38
CA ASN A 5 -3.29 -3.85 -16.58
C ASN A 5 -3.89 -4.87 -15.62
N LEU A 6 -3.16 -5.95 -15.32
CA LEU A 6 -3.63 -6.98 -14.40
C LEU A 6 -3.70 -6.44 -12.95
N ASN A 7 -2.73 -5.61 -12.56
CA ASN A 7 -2.72 -5.00 -11.23
C ASN A 7 -3.88 -3.99 -11.08
N ILE A 8 -4.13 -3.17 -12.10
CA ILE A 8 -5.26 -2.24 -12.11
C ILE A 8 -6.57 -3.03 -12.03
N GLU A 9 -6.77 -4.05 -12.84
CA GLU A 9 -8.01 -4.84 -12.81
C GLU A 9 -8.26 -5.52 -11.47
N LYS A 10 -7.20 -5.99 -10.81
CA LYS A 10 -7.29 -6.59 -9.47
C LYS A 10 -7.76 -5.60 -8.40
N ASN A 11 -7.36 -4.34 -8.49
CA ASN A 11 -7.66 -3.32 -7.49
C ASN A 11 -8.92 -2.50 -7.82
N CYS A 12 -9.15 -2.22 -9.11
CA CYS A 12 -10.16 -1.28 -9.60
C CYS A 12 -11.32 -1.95 -10.34
N GLY A 13 -11.23 -3.25 -10.62
CA GLY A 13 -12.18 -3.98 -11.46
C GLY A 13 -11.87 -3.90 -12.96
N GLN A 14 -12.63 -4.66 -13.75
CA GLN A 14 -12.45 -4.73 -15.19
C GLN A 14 -12.78 -3.40 -15.88
N ASN A 15 -11.97 -3.05 -16.87
CA ASN A 15 -12.23 -1.91 -17.74
C ASN A 15 -13.28 -2.26 -18.81
N LEU A 16 -14.57 -2.18 -18.44
CA LEU A 16 -15.67 -2.54 -19.34
C LEU A 16 -15.82 -1.59 -20.55
N ASN A 17 -15.32 -0.36 -20.42
CA ASN A 17 -15.50 0.71 -21.40
C ASN A 17 -14.25 0.94 -22.29
N ASN A 18 -13.19 0.13 -22.13
CA ASN A 18 -11.88 0.37 -22.74
C ASN A 18 -11.37 1.80 -22.53
N GLU A 19 -11.59 2.35 -21.34
CA GLU A 19 -11.12 3.68 -20.95
C GLU A 19 -9.60 3.76 -21.01
N GLN A 20 -9.06 4.79 -21.65
CA GLN A 20 -7.63 5.06 -21.67
C GLN A 20 -7.27 5.93 -20.48
N ILE A 21 -6.14 5.60 -19.83
CA ILE A 21 -5.61 6.39 -18.71
C ILE A 21 -4.98 7.65 -19.31
N PRO A 22 -5.50 8.86 -19.00
CA PRO A 22 -4.94 10.09 -19.52
C PRO A 22 -3.60 10.41 -18.87
N ASP A 23 -2.71 11.08 -19.62
CA ASP A 23 -1.46 11.62 -19.07
C ASP A 23 -1.76 12.95 -18.36
N ILE A 24 -1.85 12.88 -17.04
CA ILE A 24 -2.31 13.98 -16.17
C ILE A 24 -1.13 14.89 -15.76
N ALA A 25 0.12 14.49 -16.03
CA ALA A 25 1.32 15.22 -15.60
C ALA A 25 1.44 16.64 -16.20
N ASN A 26 0.67 16.96 -17.26
CA ASN A 26 0.77 18.22 -18.00
C ASN A 26 -0.42 19.18 -17.76
N ASP A 27 -1.45 18.81 -16.98
CA ASP A 27 -2.61 19.68 -16.73
C ASP A 27 -2.84 19.94 -15.23
N PRO A 28 -2.44 21.12 -14.72
CA PRO A 28 -2.61 21.47 -13.31
C PRO A 28 -4.08 21.70 -12.90
N ASN A 29 -5.01 21.79 -13.86
CA ASN A 29 -6.44 21.96 -13.60
C ASN A 29 -7.24 20.67 -13.82
N PHE A 30 -6.57 19.54 -14.03
CA PHE A 30 -7.25 18.27 -14.24
C PHE A 30 -7.99 17.84 -12.97
N VAL A 31 -9.26 17.46 -13.13
CA VAL A 31 -10.11 16.95 -12.05
C VAL A 31 -10.75 15.66 -12.53
N PHE A 32 -10.66 14.59 -11.71
CA PHE A 32 -11.33 13.34 -12.00
C PHE A 32 -12.85 13.51 -11.98
N ILE A 33 -13.52 12.91 -12.95
CA ILE A 33 -14.97 12.95 -13.08
C ILE A 33 -15.55 11.72 -12.36
N ASN A 34 -16.44 11.95 -11.40
CA ASN A 34 -17.16 10.89 -10.71
C ASN A 34 -18.02 10.08 -11.69
N ASN A 35 -17.95 8.75 -11.61
CA ASN A 35 -18.84 7.84 -12.30
C ASN A 35 -19.89 7.30 -11.30
N PRO A 36 -21.17 7.73 -11.37
CA PRO A 36 -22.21 7.29 -10.44
C PRO A 36 -22.48 5.78 -10.42
N SER A 37 -22.06 5.05 -11.45
CA SER A 37 -22.19 3.58 -11.54
C SER A 37 -20.97 2.84 -11.03
N TYR A 38 -19.91 3.55 -10.64
CA TYR A 38 -18.70 2.98 -10.07
C TYR A 38 -18.83 2.94 -8.54
N GLU A 39 -18.62 1.77 -7.95
CA GLU A 39 -18.57 1.64 -6.50
C GLU A 39 -17.34 2.35 -5.95
N THR A 40 -17.48 3.09 -4.87
CA THR A 40 -16.36 3.76 -4.22
C THR A 40 -15.33 2.72 -3.77
N VAL A 41 -14.10 2.83 -4.29
CA VAL A 41 -12.98 1.96 -3.89
C VAL A 41 -12.09 2.71 -2.91
N VAL A 42 -11.70 2.04 -1.84
CA VAL A 42 -10.73 2.56 -0.86
C VAL A 42 -9.34 2.02 -1.22
N LEU A 43 -8.40 2.93 -1.45
CA LEU A 43 -7.01 2.60 -1.73
C LEU A 43 -6.09 3.11 -0.62
N TYR A 44 -5.00 2.38 -0.43
CA TYR A 44 -3.94 2.68 0.53
C TYR A 44 -2.61 2.79 -0.18
N ASP A 45 -1.78 3.74 0.26
CA ASP A 45 -0.37 3.78 -0.11
C ASP A 45 0.51 3.03 0.90
N VAL A 46 1.82 3.06 0.66
CA VAL A 46 2.83 2.41 1.50
C VAL A 46 2.96 3.04 2.90
N ASP A 47 2.53 4.29 3.05
CA ASP A 47 2.58 5.03 4.32
C ASP A 47 1.26 4.90 5.10
N GLY A 48 0.24 4.28 4.51
CA GLY A 48 -1.07 4.09 5.09
C GLY A 48 -2.02 5.27 4.93
N ASN A 49 -1.71 6.21 4.02
CA ASN A 49 -2.68 7.22 3.61
C ASN A 49 -3.84 6.55 2.89
N ILE A 50 -5.02 7.15 3.01
CA ILE A 50 -6.27 6.60 2.48
C ILE A 50 -6.83 7.56 1.44
N VAL A 51 -7.25 7.01 0.30
CA VAL A 51 -8.03 7.74 -0.71
C VAL A 51 -9.26 6.95 -1.11
N ASN A 52 -10.38 7.66 -1.25
CA ASN A 52 -11.64 7.11 -1.71
C ASN A 52 -11.87 7.58 -3.15
N VAL A 53 -11.84 6.65 -4.11
CA VAL A 53 -11.94 6.96 -5.53
C VAL A 53 -13.31 6.56 -6.06
N ASN A 54 -13.85 7.34 -6.99
CA ASN A 54 -15.22 7.18 -7.50
C ASN A 54 -15.29 7.03 -9.04
N SER A 55 -14.16 6.71 -9.68
CA SER A 55 -14.14 6.32 -11.09
C SER A 55 -13.02 5.34 -11.37
N TRP A 56 -13.18 4.53 -12.42
CA TRP A 56 -12.16 3.56 -12.81
C TRP A 56 -10.85 4.25 -13.23
N ILE A 57 -10.92 5.35 -13.99
CA ILE A 57 -9.75 6.14 -14.41
C ILE A 57 -8.99 6.70 -13.21
N GLU A 58 -9.70 7.23 -12.21
CA GLU A 58 -9.10 7.73 -10.97
C GLU A 58 -8.40 6.59 -10.22
N CYS A 59 -9.10 5.47 -10.01
CA CYS A 59 -8.52 4.29 -9.37
C CYS A 59 -7.26 3.80 -10.09
N ALA A 60 -7.31 3.69 -11.42
CA ALA A 60 -6.19 3.24 -12.24
C ALA A 60 -4.98 4.18 -12.14
N HIS A 61 -5.20 5.50 -12.05
CA HIS A 61 -4.12 6.44 -11.79
C HIS A 61 -3.46 6.17 -10.44
N TYR A 62 -4.23 6.07 -9.36
CA TYR A 62 -3.67 5.84 -8.04
C TYR A 62 -2.92 4.49 -7.99
N VAL A 63 -3.48 3.43 -8.58
CA VAL A 63 -2.81 2.12 -8.65
C VAL A 63 -1.50 2.17 -9.45
N ASN A 64 -1.45 2.93 -10.54
CA ASN A 64 -0.18 3.19 -11.25
C ASN A 64 0.83 3.96 -10.40
N GLY A 65 0.36 4.79 -9.47
CA GLY A 65 1.16 5.50 -8.47
C GLY A 65 1.60 4.62 -7.29
N GLY A 66 1.28 3.32 -7.28
CA GLY A 66 1.67 2.38 -6.23
C GLY A 66 0.63 2.19 -5.12
N TRP A 67 -0.59 2.71 -5.28
CA TRP A 67 -1.68 2.49 -4.34
C TRP A 67 -2.33 1.12 -4.56
N SER A 68 -2.97 0.56 -3.53
CA SER A 68 -3.67 -0.72 -3.64
C SER A 68 -4.83 -0.85 -2.65
N THR A 69 -5.75 -1.77 -2.90
CA THR A 69 -6.86 -2.10 -1.98
C THR A 69 -6.39 -2.90 -0.76
N SER A 70 -5.23 -3.54 -0.87
CA SER A 70 -4.67 -4.42 0.17
C SER A 70 -3.68 -3.64 1.01
N PHE A 71 -4.08 -3.27 2.22
CA PHE A 71 -3.19 -2.60 3.15
C PHE A 71 -2.38 -3.62 3.95
N SER A 72 -1.10 -3.81 3.59
CA SER A 72 -0.16 -4.56 4.43
C SER A 72 0.64 -3.60 5.30
N ASN A 73 0.17 -3.35 6.53
CA ASN A 73 0.99 -2.65 7.52
C ASN A 73 2.10 -3.56 8.02
N PHE A 74 3.33 -3.21 7.67
CA PHE A 74 4.46 -3.65 8.47
C PHE A 74 4.68 -2.61 9.57
N ASP A 75 4.24 -2.91 10.79
CA ASP A 75 4.48 -2.04 11.93
C ASP A 75 5.95 -2.11 12.35
N GLY A 76 6.73 -1.13 11.90
CA GLY A 76 8.14 -0.99 12.25
C GLY A 76 8.38 -0.88 13.75
N ASN A 77 7.43 -0.35 14.54
CA ASN A 77 7.57 -0.24 15.99
C ASN A 77 7.54 -1.61 16.65
N ILE A 78 6.64 -2.50 16.20
CA ILE A 78 6.59 -3.88 16.69
C ILE A 78 7.90 -4.60 16.34
N PHE A 79 8.41 -4.40 15.12
CA PHE A 79 9.68 -5.00 14.71
C PHE A 79 10.87 -4.52 15.58
N ILE A 80 10.96 -3.21 15.83
CA ILE A 80 11.99 -2.62 16.70
C ILE A 80 11.84 -3.13 18.14
N LEU A 81 10.61 -3.24 18.65
CA LEU A 81 10.34 -3.74 20.00
C LEU A 81 10.76 -5.21 20.15
N VAL A 82 10.41 -6.08 19.19
CA VAL A 82 10.79 -7.50 19.22
C VAL A 82 12.30 -7.65 19.13
N THR A 83 12.97 -6.90 18.26
CA THR A 83 14.43 -6.95 18.12
C THR A 83 15.15 -6.46 19.37
N THR A 84 14.69 -5.37 20.00
CA THR A 84 15.27 -4.86 21.25
C THR A 84 15.09 -5.83 22.43
N ILE A 85 13.89 -6.42 22.59
CA ILE A 85 13.63 -7.46 23.61
C ILE A 85 14.52 -8.69 23.41
N SER A 86 14.69 -9.12 22.16
CA SER A 86 15.53 -10.27 21.82
C SER A 86 17.00 -10.02 22.21
N LEU A 87 17.56 -8.87 21.84
CA LEU A 87 18.93 -8.49 22.19
C LEU A 87 19.13 -8.38 23.71
N PHE A 88 18.17 -7.77 24.42
CA PHE A 88 18.23 -7.67 25.88
C PHE A 88 18.19 -9.06 26.55
N SER A 89 17.33 -9.95 26.06
CA SER A 89 17.22 -11.32 26.56
C SER A 89 18.52 -12.10 26.34
N ILE A 90 19.13 -11.98 25.16
CA ILE A 90 20.43 -12.59 24.84
C ILE A 90 21.53 -12.04 25.78
N TYR A 91 21.55 -10.73 26.02
CA TYR A 91 22.49 -10.11 26.96
C TYR A 91 22.33 -10.67 28.38
N VAL A 92 21.11 -10.76 28.90
CA VAL A 92 20.85 -11.31 30.25
C VAL A 92 21.25 -12.79 30.34
N LEU A 93 20.91 -13.59 29.32
CA LEU A 93 21.26 -15.02 29.28
C LEU A 93 22.78 -15.23 29.22
N SER A 94 23.48 -14.48 28.38
CA SER A 94 24.95 -14.56 28.27
C SER A 94 25.64 -14.18 29.59
N LYS A 95 25.18 -13.12 30.27
CA LYS A 95 25.64 -12.74 31.62
C LYS A 95 25.38 -13.83 32.65
N LYS A 96 24.19 -14.45 32.63
CA LYS A 96 23.82 -15.53 33.56
C LYS A 96 24.68 -16.77 33.36
N ILE A 97 24.95 -17.16 32.11
CA ILE A 97 25.84 -18.29 31.79
C ILE A 97 27.28 -17.99 32.20
N LEU A 98 27.78 -16.77 31.99
CA LEU A 98 29.11 -16.36 32.40
C LEU A 98 29.26 -16.43 33.94
N ASN A 99 28.30 -15.90 34.68
CA ASN A 99 28.31 -15.93 36.14
C ASN A 99 28.13 -17.35 36.73
N PHE A 100 27.50 -18.27 36.00
CA PHE A 100 27.40 -19.67 36.43
C PHE A 100 28.69 -20.46 36.20
N LYS A 101 29.53 -20.03 35.25
CA LYS A 101 30.84 -20.66 34.95
C LYS A 101 31.98 -20.15 35.83
N LEU A 102 31.74 -19.14 36.67
CA LEU A 102 32.69 -18.50 37.59
C LEU A 102 32.43 -18.96 39.03
#